data_AF-A0A944TXF2-F1
#
_entry.id   AF-A0A944TXF2-F1
#
_cell.length_a   1.000
_cell.length_b   1.000
_cell.length_c   1.000
_cell.angle_alpha   90.00
_cell.angle_beta   90.00
_cell.angle_gamma   90.00
#
_symmetry.space_group_name_H-M   'P 1'
#
loop_
_entity.id
_entity.type
_entity.pdbx_description
1 polymer ?
#
loop_
_entity_poly.entity_id
_entity_poly.type
_entity_poly.pdbx_seq_one_letter_code
_entity_poly.pdbx_strand_id
1 'polypeptide(L)'
;MRYVLKMVTVLFVLIFSQTVSADNKLIYGADLKIVAEKYLTEKGILHKVLVSDKRAYFPCAEKIFIAPKNPNDWNTIKASCGNPERWSVSLRTQEFTTGSAGSKDV
;
A
#
# COMPACT_ATOMS: atom_id res chain seq x y z
N MET A 1 -41.62 -9.67 32.08
CA MET A 1 -40.45 -8.74 32.03
C MET A 1 -39.11 -9.45 31.85
N ARG A 2 -38.77 -10.46 32.67
CA ARG A 2 -37.47 -11.18 32.62
C ARG A 2 -37.15 -11.87 31.29
N TYR A 3 -38.16 -12.41 30.59
CA TYR A 3 -38.00 -13.05 29.27
C TYR A 3 -37.81 -12.04 28.13
N VAL A 4 -38.48 -10.88 28.20
CA VAL A 4 -38.33 -9.80 27.23
C VAL A 4 -36.91 -9.21 27.30
N LEU A 5 -36.38 -9.02 28.51
CA LEU A 5 -35.00 -8.55 28.70
C LEU A 5 -33.97 -9.54 28.13
N LYS A 6 -34.18 -10.84 28.31
CA LYS A 6 -33.34 -11.90 27.72
C LYS A 6 -33.39 -11.87 26.19
N MET A 7 -34.58 -11.72 25.60
CA MET A 7 -34.72 -11.61 24.14
C MET A 7 -34.00 -10.38 23.58
N VAL A 8 -34.08 -9.24 24.27
CA VAL A 8 -33.33 -8.03 23.88
C VAL A 8 -31.83 -8.25 23.98
N THR A 9 -31.35 -8.99 24.98
CA THR A 9 -29.90 -9.26 25.14
C THR A 9 -29.38 -10.15 24.02
N VAL A 10 -30.13 -11.20 23.64
CA VAL A 10 -29.77 -12.09 22.52
C VAL A 10 -29.77 -11.33 21.20
N LEU A 11 -30.77 -10.47 20.97
CA LEU A 11 -30.83 -9.65 19.76
C LEU A 11 -29.66 -8.67 19.67
N PHE A 12 -29.26 -8.08 20.80
CA PHE A 12 -28.09 -7.19 20.85
C PHE A 12 -26.82 -7.93 20.43
N VAL A 13 -26.55 -9.12 20.99
CA VAL A 13 -25.35 -9.92 20.65
C VAL A 13 -25.26 -10.25 19.15
N LEU A 14 -26.39 -10.52 18.49
CA LEU A 14 -26.42 -10.83 17.04
C LEU A 14 -26.16 -9.60 16.15
N ILE A 15 -26.45 -8.38 16.62
CA ILE A 15 -26.19 -7.16 15.86
C ILE A 15 -24.71 -6.77 15.90
N PHE A 16 -24.00 -7.09 16.99
CA PHE A 16 -22.57 -6.77 17.14
C PHE A 16 -21.62 -7.82 16.54
N SER A 17 -22.12 -8.99 16.11
CA SER A 17 -21.30 -10.00 15.43
C SER A 17 -21.09 -9.66 13.95
N GLN A 18 -20.67 -8.43 13.63
CA GLN A 18 -20.24 -8.10 12.28
C GLN A 18 -18.91 -8.80 12.00
N THR A 19 -18.93 -9.74 11.05
CA THR A 19 -17.72 -10.43 10.60
C THR A 19 -16.84 -9.44 9.84
N VAL A 20 -15.62 -9.21 10.34
CA VAL A 20 -14.62 -8.44 9.59
C VAL A 20 -14.14 -9.28 8.41
N SER A 21 -14.42 -8.83 7.19
CA SER A 21 -13.85 -9.45 5.99
C SER A 21 -12.41 -8.95 5.84
N ALA A 22 -11.44 -9.78 6.19
CA ALA A 22 -10.05 -9.52 5.84
C ALA A 22 -9.86 -9.83 4.35
N ASP A 23 -9.66 -8.78 3.54
CA ASP A 23 -9.18 -8.98 2.17
C ASP A 23 -7.77 -9.57 2.24
N ASN A 24 -7.67 -10.87 1.99
CA ASN A 24 -6.43 -11.64 2.04
C ASN A 24 -5.71 -11.64 0.69
N LYS A 25 -6.11 -10.80 -0.26
CA LYS A 25 -5.42 -10.68 -1.54
C LYS A 25 -4.01 -10.14 -1.30
N LEU A 26 -3.01 -10.93 -1.70
CA LEU A 26 -1.62 -10.50 -1.71
C LEU A 26 -1.46 -9.26 -2.59
N ILE A 27 -0.67 -8.31 -2.10
CA ILE A 27 -0.23 -7.16 -2.87
C ILE A 27 1.02 -7.57 -3.64
N TYR A 28 1.07 -7.29 -4.92
CA TYR A 28 2.23 -7.55 -5.75
C TYR A 28 3.04 -6.28 -6.01
N GLY A 29 4.30 -6.45 -6.43
CA GLY A 29 5.14 -5.32 -6.79
C GLY A 29 4.54 -4.47 -7.90
N ALA A 30 3.77 -5.06 -8.82
CA ALA A 30 3.02 -4.31 -9.82
C ALA A 30 2.00 -3.35 -9.19
N ASP A 31 1.27 -3.79 -8.17
CA ASP A 31 0.31 -2.96 -7.45
C ASP A 31 1.02 -1.79 -6.75
N LEU A 32 2.15 -2.07 -6.11
CA LEU A 32 2.97 -1.03 -5.46
C LEU A 32 3.55 -0.03 -6.46
N LYS A 33 3.99 -0.47 -7.65
CA LYS A 33 4.43 0.44 -8.72
C LYS A 33 3.33 1.41 -9.09
N ILE A 34 2.13 0.90 -9.39
CA ILE A 34 1.00 1.73 -9.82
C ILE A 34 0.70 2.81 -8.77
N VAL A 35 0.59 2.42 -7.50
CA VAL A 35 0.29 3.36 -6.41
C VAL A 35 1.43 4.37 -6.20
N ALA A 36 2.67 3.90 -6.19
CA ALA A 36 3.83 4.76 -5.94
C ALA A 36 4.12 5.72 -7.09
N GLU A 37 4.12 5.25 -8.34
CA GLU A 37 4.39 6.07 -9.52
C GLU A 37 3.27 7.10 -9.73
N LYS A 38 2.01 6.75 -9.45
CA LYS A 38 0.92 7.72 -9.41
C LYS A 38 1.18 8.83 -8.38
N TYR A 39 1.53 8.46 -7.15
CA TYR A 39 1.84 9.44 -6.11
C TYR A 39 3.03 10.35 -6.47
N LEU A 40 4.11 9.78 -7.01
CA LEU A 40 5.29 10.53 -7.42
C LEU A 40 4.97 11.51 -8.55
N THR A 41 4.19 11.07 -9.55
CA THR A 41 3.75 11.91 -10.67
C THR A 41 2.86 13.07 -10.19
N GLU A 42 1.91 12.80 -9.29
CA GLU A 42 1.05 13.84 -8.68
C GLU A 42 1.85 14.89 -7.88
N LYS A 43 3.07 14.55 -7.45
CA LYS A 43 4.01 15.44 -6.75
C LYS A 43 5.07 16.06 -7.66
N GLY A 44 5.04 15.81 -8.97
CA GLY A 44 6.05 16.31 -9.91
C GLY A 44 7.42 15.65 -9.77
N ILE A 45 7.50 14.48 -9.14
CA ILE A 45 8.73 13.74 -8.91
C ILE A 45 8.91 12.71 -10.02
N LEU A 46 9.90 12.92 -10.88
CA LEU A 46 10.16 12.10 -12.06
C LEU A 46 11.05 10.91 -11.72
N HIS A 47 10.48 9.92 -11.04
CA HIS A 47 11.19 8.70 -10.65
C HIS A 47 10.40 7.45 -11.06
N LYS A 48 11.13 6.41 -11.49
CA LYS A 48 10.63 5.05 -11.71
C LYS A 48 10.80 4.21 -10.46
N VAL A 49 9.82 3.38 -10.12
CA VAL A 49 9.88 2.51 -8.93
C VAL A 49 10.54 1.17 -9.27
N LEU A 50 11.60 0.82 -8.54
CA LEU A 50 12.40 -0.38 -8.76
C LEU A 50 11.92 -1.55 -7.89
N VAL A 51 10.96 -2.31 -8.42
CA VAL A 51 10.45 -3.54 -7.79
C VAL A 51 10.08 -4.58 -8.86
N SER A 52 10.21 -5.87 -8.54
CA SER A 52 9.73 -6.93 -9.43
C SER A 52 8.22 -7.02 -9.36
N ASP A 53 7.55 -7.08 -10.51
CA ASP A 53 6.08 -7.16 -10.59
C ASP A 53 5.51 -8.36 -9.84
N LYS A 54 6.27 -9.47 -9.83
CA LYS A 54 5.86 -10.75 -9.22
C LYS A 54 6.17 -10.84 -7.73
N ARG A 55 6.86 -9.86 -7.14
CA ARG A 55 7.20 -9.90 -5.71
C ARG A 55 5.92 -9.73 -4.89
N ALA A 56 5.61 -10.70 -4.05
CA ALA A 56 4.47 -10.65 -3.15
C ALA A 56 4.81 -9.90 -1.85
N TYR A 57 3.79 -9.21 -1.33
CA TYR A 57 3.78 -8.47 -0.09
C TYR A 57 2.53 -8.83 0.72
N PHE A 58 2.53 -8.44 2.00
CA PHE A 58 1.38 -8.66 2.86
C PHE A 58 0.11 -7.99 2.29
N PRO A 59 -1.07 -8.62 2.44
CA PRO A 59 -2.33 -8.00 2.07
C PRO A 59 -2.52 -6.64 2.74
N CYS A 60 -3.25 -5.74 2.07
CA CYS A 60 -3.64 -4.45 2.64
C CYS A 60 -5.08 -4.13 2.27
N ALA A 61 -5.96 -4.19 3.27
CA ALA A 61 -7.37 -3.82 3.13
C ALA A 61 -7.63 -2.31 3.27
N GLU A 62 -6.58 -1.53 3.52
CA GLU A 62 -6.62 -0.08 3.70
C GLU A 62 -5.85 0.62 2.57
N LYS A 63 -5.89 1.96 2.58
CA LYS A 63 -5.07 2.77 1.66
C LYS A 63 -3.58 2.51 1.91
N ILE A 64 -2.83 2.39 0.81
CA ILE A 64 -1.37 2.41 0.84
C ILE A 64 -0.89 3.87 0.78
N PHE A 65 -0.03 4.24 1.72
CA PHE A 65 0.59 5.56 1.82
C PHE A 65 2.02 5.52 1.29
N ILE A 66 2.42 6.58 0.60
CA ILE A 66 3.75 6.75 0.04
C ILE A 66 4.39 7.97 0.68
N ALA A 67 5.63 7.81 1.15
CA ALA A 67 6.44 8.87 1.71
C ALA A 67 7.91 8.67 1.30
N PRO A 68 8.73 9.73 1.24
CA PRO A 68 10.16 9.55 1.08
C PRO A 68 10.72 8.91 2.37
N LYS A 69 11.67 7.97 2.23
CA LYS A 69 12.29 7.32 3.40
C LYS A 69 13.13 8.32 4.20
N ASN A 70 13.83 9.21 3.49
CA ASN A 70 14.64 10.28 4.04
C ASN A 70 14.02 11.63 3.62
N PRO A 71 14.01 12.66 4.48
CA PRO A 71 13.51 13.98 4.10
C PRO A 71 14.20 14.50 2.84
N ASN A 72 13.41 14.99 1.87
CA ASN A 72 13.88 15.55 0.59
C ASN A 72 14.67 14.59 -0.32
N ASP A 73 14.70 13.29 -0.04
CA ASP A 73 15.37 12.29 -0.87
C ASP A 73 14.38 11.22 -1.34
N TRP A 74 14.18 11.18 -2.65
CA TRP A 74 13.21 10.31 -3.31
C TRP A 74 13.81 9.02 -3.85
N ASN A 75 15.13 8.80 -3.73
CA ASN A 75 15.81 7.58 -4.19
C ASN A 75 15.33 6.32 -3.47
N THR A 76 14.73 6.47 -2.30
CA THR A 76 14.03 5.40 -1.60
C THR A 76 12.73 5.94 -1.02
N ILE A 77 11.63 5.27 -1.32
CA ILE A 77 10.31 5.56 -0.76
C ILE A 77 9.91 4.48 0.25
N LYS A 78 9.09 4.88 1.22
CA LYS A 78 8.37 3.99 2.13
C LYS A 78 6.94 3.85 1.63
N ALA A 79 6.49 2.62 1.37
CA ALA A 79 5.10 2.28 1.17
C ALA A 79 4.55 1.63 2.44
N SER A 80 3.47 2.15 3.01
CA SER A 80 2.87 1.63 4.25
C SER A 80 1.37 1.38 4.10
N CYS A 81 0.87 0.36 4.80
CA CYS A 81 -0.55 0.00 4.81
C CYS A 81 -1.27 0.61 6.02
N GLY A 82 -2.27 1.45 5.76
CA GLY A 82 -3.11 2.04 6.81
C GLY A 82 -2.42 3.12 7.64
N ASN A 83 -3.20 3.71 8.55
CA ASN A 83 -2.72 4.63 9.57
C ASN A 83 -3.52 4.41 10.87
N PRO A 84 -2.99 3.70 11.88
CA PRO A 84 -1.58 3.34 12.08
C PRO A 84 -1.05 2.27 11.09
N GLU A 85 0.26 2.28 10.83
CA GLU A 85 0.84 1.37 9.86
C GLU A 85 0.81 -0.09 10.33
N ARG A 86 0.16 -0.96 9.56
CA ARG A 86 0.13 -2.41 9.82
C ARG A 86 1.38 -3.10 9.29
N TRP A 87 1.89 -2.60 8.17
CA TRP A 87 3.18 -2.99 7.61
C TRP A 87 3.74 -1.85 6.77
N SER A 88 5.05 -1.87 6.55
CA SER A 88 5.70 -0.98 5.59
C SER A 88 6.85 -1.66 4.87
N VAL A 89 7.17 -1.17 3.67
CA VAL A 89 8.30 -1.64 2.85
C VAL A 89 9.05 -0.47 2.25
N SER A 90 10.37 -0.61 2.13
CA SER A 90 11.20 0.35 1.41
C SER A 90 11.36 -0.10 -0.04
N LEU A 91 11.10 0.81 -0.99
CA LEU A 91 11.30 0.59 -2.42
C LEU A 91 12.32 1.60 -2.94
N ARG A 92 13.30 1.13 -3.70
CA ARG A 92 14.22 2.02 -4.40
C ARG A 92 13.51 2.66 -5.58
N THR A 93 13.92 3.86 -5.94
CA THR A 93 13.49 4.53 -7.15
C THR A 93 14.72 4.95 -7.96
N GLN A 94 14.49 5.30 -9.22
CA GLN A 94 15.52 5.83 -10.10
C GLN A 94 14.95 7.03 -10.82
N GLU A 95 15.66 8.16 -10.80
CA GLU A 95 15.29 9.34 -11.57
C GLU A 95 15.26 9.01 -13.07
N PHE A 96 14.30 9.58 -13.79
CA PHE A 96 14.30 9.49 -15.25
C PHE A 96 15.44 10.36 -15.79
N THR A 97 16.62 9.77 -15.97
CA THR A 97 17.73 10.46 -16.64
C THR A 97 17.36 10.70 -18.09
N THR A 98 17.27 11.96 -18.51
CA THR A 98 17.21 12.39 -19.91
C THR A 98 18.55 12.07 -20.59
N GLY A 99 18.81 10.79 -20.90
CA GLY A 99 20.12 10.38 -21.40
C GLY A 99 20.30 8.90 -21.71
N SER A 100 19.26 8.16 -22.13
CA SER A 100 19.46 6.88 -22.82
C SER A 100 19.08 7.01 -24.28
N ALA A 101 19.87 7.81 -24.99
CA ALA A 101 20.06 7.69 -26.42
C ALA A 101 21.54 7.35 -26.64
N GLY A 102 21.81 6.11 -27.08
CA GLY A 102 23.09 5.72 -27.68
C GLY A 102 24.18 5.21 -26.73
N SER A 103 24.26 3.89 -26.59
CA SER A 103 25.53 3.16 -26.72
C SER A 103 25.18 1.80 -27.32
N LYS A 104 25.19 1.78 -28.67
CA LYS A 104 25.61 0.61 -29.41
C LYS A 104 27.12 0.65 -29.32
N ASP A 105 27.74 -0.34 -28.69
CA ASP A 105 29.17 -0.56 -28.85
C ASP A 105 29.43 -2.05 -29.03
N VAL A 106 29.73 -2.35 -30.30
CA VAL A 106 30.58 -3.41 -30.90
C VAL A 106 30.23 -4.87 -30.67
#